data_AF-A0ABD0ND09-F1
#
_entry.id   AF-A0ABD0ND09-F1
#
_cell.length_a   1.000
_cell.length_b   1.000
_cell.length_c   1.000
_cell.angle_alpha   90.00
_cell.angle_beta   90.00
_cell.angle_gamma   90.00
#
_symmetry.space_group_name_H-M   'P 1'
#
loop_
_entity.id
_entity.type
_entity.pdbx_description
1 polymer ?
#
loop_
_entity_poly.entity_id
_entity_poly.type
_entity_poly.pdbx_seq_one_letter_code
_entity_poly.pdbx_strand_id
1 'polypeptide(L)' 'KQVDLSSVDLKKLKVKDLKKILEEWGESCKGCVEKSDFIRKINELMPKYAPNAAKARTDL' A
#
# COMPACT_ATOMS: atom_id res chain seq x y z
N LYS A 1 15.75 2.97 1.89
CA LYS A 1 14.89 4.13 1.59
C LYS A 1 13.46 3.71 1.93
N GLN A 2 12.91 4.22 3.03
CA GLN A 2 11.50 4.05 3.39
C GLN A 2 10.62 4.63 2.29
N VAL A 3 9.58 3.91 1.89
CA VAL A 3 8.54 4.46 1.01
C VAL A 3 7.60 5.32 1.84
N ASP A 4 7.54 6.61 1.53
CA ASP A 4 6.63 7.55 2.17
C ASP A 4 5.22 7.39 1.60
N LEU A 5 4.39 6.59 2.27
CA LEU A 5 3.04 6.28 1.81
C LEU A 5 2.04 7.43 1.98
N SER A 6 2.42 8.46 2.74
CA SER A 6 1.61 9.64 3.05
C SER A 6 1.22 10.44 1.80
N SER A 7 2.16 10.64 0.88
CA SER A 7 1.96 11.43 -0.34
C SER A 7 1.94 10.59 -1.62
N VAL A 8 2.19 9.29 -1.54
CA VAL A 8 2.29 8.44 -2.74
C VAL A 8 0.92 8.04 -3.27
N ASP A 9 0.71 8.14 -4.59
CA ASP A 9 -0.51 7.64 -5.23
C ASP A 9 -0.32 6.17 -5.62
N LEU A 10 -0.99 5.26 -4.91
CA LEU A 10 -0.91 3.81 -5.18
C LEU A 10 -1.40 3.46 -6.59
N LYS A 11 -2.28 4.26 -7.19
CA LYS A 11 -2.75 4.05 -8.57
C LYS A 11 -1.65 4.37 -9.58
N LYS A 12 -0.68 5.23 -9.25
CA LYS A 12 0.47 5.56 -10.11
C LYS A 12 1.65 4.61 -9.94
N LEU A 13 1.73 3.89 -8.83
CA LEU A 13 2.79 2.90 -8.59
C LEU A 13 2.67 1.67 -9.49
N LYS A 14 3.79 0.99 -9.78
CA LYS A 14 3.77 -0.29 -10.51
C LYS A 14 3.49 -1.43 -9.54
N VAL A 15 3.00 -2.57 -10.04
CA VAL A 15 2.72 -3.76 -9.23
C VAL A 15 3.93 -4.18 -8.38
N LYS A 16 5.15 -4.06 -8.92
CA LYS A 16 6.40 -4.33 -8.17
C LYS A 16 6.58 -3.44 -6.94
N ASP A 17 6.19 -2.16 -7.02
CA ASP A 17 6.33 -1.21 -5.92
C ASP A 17 5.25 -1.49 -4.86
N LEU A 18 4.04 -1.85 -5.30
CA LEU A 18 2.96 -2.31 -4.41
C LEU A 18 3.35 -3.60 -3.66
N LYS A 19 3.96 -4.57 -4.35
CA LYS A 19 4.48 -5.80 -3.72
C LYS A 19 5.55 -5.47 -2.67
N LYS A 20 6.47 -4.56 -3.00
CA LYS A 20 7.52 -4.14 -2.08
C LYS A 20 6.96 -3.54 -0.78
N ILE A 21 5.90 -2.73 -0.86
CA ILE A 21 5.24 -2.17 0.33
C ILE A 21 4.69 -3.28 1.22
N LEU A 22 4.03 -4.28 0.64
CA LEU A 22 3.53 -5.43 1.40
C LEU A 22 4.70 -6.22 2.03
N GLU A 23 5.76 -6.48 1.28
CA GLU A 23 6.96 -7.15 1.77
C GLU A 23 7.64 -6.38 2.92
N GLU A 24 7.71 -5.05 2.85
CA GLU A 24 8.22 -4.19 3.93
C GLU A 24 7.37 -4.31 5.21
N TRP A 25 6.09 -4.66 5.10
CA TRP A 25 5.21 -4.94 6.22
C TRP A 25 5.24 -6.40 6.67
N GLY A 26 6.03 -7.25 5.99
CA GLY A 26 6.01 -8.70 6.21
C GLY A 26 4.74 -9.39 5.70
N GLU A 27 3.96 -8.68 4.87
CA GLU A 27 2.70 -9.15 4.31
C GLU A 27 2.92 -9.61 2.87
N SER A 28 2.15 -10.60 2.45
CA SER A 28 2.15 -11.04 1.05
C SER A 28 0.71 -11.28 0.62
N CYS A 29 0.41 -10.90 -0.62
CA CYS A 29 -0.92 -11.18 -1.16
C CYS A 29 -0.92 -12.49 -1.94
N LYS A 30 -1.35 -13.58 -1.30
CA LYS A 30 -1.61 -14.86 -1.95
C LYS A 30 -2.93 -14.78 -2.72
N GLY A 31 -2.86 -14.68 -4.04
CA GLY A 31 -4.04 -14.61 -4.92
C GLY A 31 -4.31 -13.23 -5.54
N CYS A 32 -3.50 -12.20 -5.24
CA CYS A 32 -3.56 -10.95 -6.00
C CYS A 32 -3.02 -11.19 -7.42
N VAL A 33 -3.90 -11.11 -8.42
CA VAL A 33 -3.53 -11.21 -9.84
C VAL A 33 -3.52 -9.81 -10.46
N GLU A 34 -4.46 -8.97 -10.06
CA GLU A 34 -4.61 -7.63 -10.59
C GLU A 34 -3.94 -6.57 -9.72
N LYS A 35 -3.57 -5.45 -10.33
CA LYS A 35 -3.02 -4.29 -9.61
C LYS A 35 -3.97 -3.77 -8.55
N SER A 36 -5.27 -3.76 -8.84
CA SER A 36 -6.36 -3.38 -7.93
C SER A 36 -6.37 -4.19 -6.65
N ASP A 37 -6.07 -5.49 -6.72
CA ASP A 37 -6.02 -6.36 -5.53
C ASP A 37 -4.89 -5.93 -4.58
N PHE A 38 -3.70 -5.65 -5.12
CA PHE A 38 -2.59 -5.15 -4.33
C PHE A 38 -2.91 -3.80 -3.67
N ILE A 39 -3.56 -2.89 -4.40
CA ILE A 39 -3.98 -1.59 -3.87
C ILE A 39 -4.99 -1.76 -2.73
N ARG A 40 -5.98 -2.64 -2.90
CA ARG A 40 -6.98 -2.96 -1.86
C ARG A 40 -6.31 -3.50 -0.60
N LYS A 41 -5.44 -4.50 -0.76
CA LYS A 41 -4.71 -5.11 0.35
C LYS A 41 -3.85 -4.08 1.10
N ILE A 42 -3.18 -3.21 0.35
CA ILE A 42 -2.38 -2.13 0.94
C ILE A 42 -3.27 -1.18 1.73
N ASN A 43 -4.42 -0.75 1.19
CA ASN A 43 -5.34 0.15 1.88
C ASN A 43 -5.93 -0.48 3.15
N GLU A 44 -6.26 -1.77 3.14
CA GLU A 44 -6.72 -2.48 4.35
C GLU A 44 -5.66 -2.52 5.46
N LEU A 45 -4.39 -2.70 5.08
CA LEU A 45 -3.28 -2.83 6.03
C LEU A 45 -2.63 -1.49 6.39
N MET A 46 -2.83 -0.45 5.57
CA MET A 46 -2.30 0.89 5.79
C MET A 46 -2.58 1.47 7.17
N PRO A 47 -3.81 1.42 7.74
CA PRO A 47 -4.03 1.95 9.09
C PRO A 47 -3.25 1.21 10.18
N LYS A 48 -2.88 -0.06 9.96
CA LYS A 48 -2.11 -0.89 10.91
C LYS A 48 -0.60 -0.60 10.86
N TYR A 49 -0.03 -0.48 9.66
CA TYR A 49 1.42 -0.33 9.47
C TYR A 49 1.87 1.10 9.20
N ALA A 50 0.99 1.95 8.66
CA ALA A 50 1.26 3.34 8.31
C ALA A 50 0.07 4.25 8.69
N PRO A 51 -0.28 4.38 9.98
CA PRO A 51 -1.45 5.15 10.43
C PRO A 51 -1.40 6.62 10.00
N ASN A 52 -0.21 7.22 9.95
CA ASN A 52 -0.01 8.59 9.46
C ASN A 52 -0.40 8.73 7.98
N ALA A 53 -0.08 7.72 7.16
CA ALA A 53 -0.42 7.71 5.74
C ALA A 53 -1.90 7.42 5.51
N ALA A 54 -2.50 6.52 6.31
CA ALA A 54 -3.94 6.27 6.26
C ALA A 54 -4.72 7.56 6.57
N LYS A 55 -4.34 8.27 7.63
CA LYS A 55 -5.00 9.50 8.07
C LYS A 55 -4.96 10.60 7.00
N ALA A 56 -3.82 10.77 6.34
CA ALA A 56 -3.64 11.75 5.26
C ALA A 56 -4.53 11.51 4.02
N ARG A 57 -5.03 10.28 3.84
CA ARG A 57 -5.84 9.91 2.67
C ARG A 57 -7.34 9.91 2.92
N THR A 58 -7.77 9.78 4.17
CA THR A 58 -9.18 9.89 4.57
C THR A 58 -9.74 11.32 4.50
N ASP A 59 -8.89 12.32 4.26
CA ASP A 59 -9.25 13.75 4.22
C ASP A 59 -9.45 14.29 2.78
N LEU A 60 -9.44 13.42 1.76
CA LEU A 60 -9.62 13.73 0.32
C LEU A 60 -10.96 13.19 -0.20
#